data_AF-A0A2H6A2Y0-F1
#
_entry.id   AF-A0A2H6A2Y0-F1
#
_cell.length_a   1.000
_cell.length_b   1.000
_cell.length_c   1.000
_cell.angle_alpha   90.00
_cell.angle_beta   90.00
_cell.angle_gamma   90.00
#
_symmetry.space_group_name_H-M   'P 1'
#
loop_
_entity.id
_entity.type
_entity.pdbx_description
1 polymer ?
#
loop_
_entity_poly.entity_id
_entity_poly.type
_entity_poly.pdbx_seq_one_letter_code
_entity_poly.pdbx_strand_id
1 'polypeptide(L)'
;MSKSYKRTDWLGNEYWEHEDGSRSYEREDWLGNKYLEHSDGSRSYEREDWLGNKYKEHSDGSRSYEREDWLGNKYEEHDDKGSGGCFVTTACVEYAGLPDDCWELTMLRRLRDDYLKGLPWGKVFLSEYYATAPAIVAAIRSQPDQGKVFDALLHRARAVARLIEDGQVAEAAAHCRDQFAKLKRRYLGSDHASQRPSGPEAV
;
A
#
# COMPACT_ATOMS: atom_id res chain seq x y z
N MET A 1 -13.99 -5.26 15.46
CA MET A 1 -13.07 -4.80 16.52
C MET A 1 -12.75 -6.01 17.38
N SER A 2 -11.68 -6.73 17.04
CA SER A 2 -11.19 -7.83 17.88
C SER A 2 -10.62 -7.22 19.16
N LYS A 3 -11.09 -7.67 20.33
CA LYS A 3 -10.57 -7.17 21.61
C LYS A 3 -9.36 -7.99 22.03
N SER A 4 -8.34 -7.30 22.53
CA SER A 4 -7.17 -7.91 23.14
C SER A 4 -7.07 -7.47 24.60
N TYR A 5 -6.74 -8.41 25.49
CA TYR A 5 -6.64 -8.18 26.93
C TYR A 5 -5.21 -8.38 27.37
N LYS A 6 -4.63 -7.38 28.03
CA LYS A 6 -3.29 -7.52 28.63
C LYS A 6 -3.40 -8.40 29.89
N ARG A 7 -2.61 -9.47 29.94
CA ARG A 7 -2.55 -10.43 31.04
C ARG A 7 -1.11 -10.71 31.42
N THR A 8 -0.93 -11.30 32.58
CA THR A 8 0.38 -11.73 33.10
C THR A 8 0.30 -13.22 33.38
N ASP A 9 1.32 -13.96 32.95
CA ASP A 9 1.42 -15.38 33.25
C ASP A 9 1.97 -15.61 34.67
N TRP A 10 1.98 -16.87 35.10
CA TRP A 10 2.47 -17.25 36.42
C TRP A 10 3.99 -17.03 36.61
N LEU A 11 4.74 -16.85 35.51
CA LEU A 11 6.17 -16.52 35.49
C LEU A 11 6.42 -15.00 35.52
N GLY A 12 5.35 -14.18 35.53
CA GLY A 12 5.44 -12.73 35.51
C GLY A 12 5.60 -12.11 34.12
N ASN A 13 5.50 -12.90 33.04
CA ASN A 13 5.57 -12.37 31.67
C ASN A 13 4.22 -11.75 31.29
N GLU A 14 4.27 -10.52 30.76
CA GLU A 14 3.11 -9.87 30.19
C GLU A 14 2.83 -10.40 28.77
N TYR A 15 1.56 -10.66 28.45
CA TYR A 15 1.10 -11.07 27.14
C TYR A 15 -0.26 -10.45 26.81
N TRP A 16 -0.58 -10.39 25.53
CA TRP A 16 -1.89 -9.98 25.02
C TRP A 16 -2.67 -11.23 24.63
N GLU A 17 -3.89 -11.39 25.17
CA GLU A 17 -4.80 -12.48 24.81
C GLU A 17 -5.94 -11.91 23.94
N HIS A 18 -6.15 -12.48 22.76
CA HIS A 18 -7.18 -12.07 21.81
C HIS A 18 -8.47 -12.88 22.03
N GLU A 19 -9.60 -12.39 21.51
CA GLU A 19 -10.92 -13.05 21.66
C GLU A 19 -10.97 -14.48 21.08
N ASP A 20 -10.13 -14.78 20.10
CA ASP A 20 -9.99 -16.13 19.52
C ASP A 20 -9.14 -17.09 20.40
N GLY A 21 -8.67 -16.61 21.56
CA GLY A 21 -7.80 -17.34 22.48
C GLY A 21 -6.33 -17.36 22.08
N SER A 22 -5.96 -16.71 20.96
CA SER A 22 -4.56 -16.56 20.57
C SER A 22 -3.83 -15.61 21.52
N ARG A 23 -2.52 -15.80 21.65
CA ARG A 23 -1.66 -15.00 22.54
C ARG A 23 -0.52 -14.37 21.77
N SER A 24 -0.20 -13.12 22.12
CA SER A 24 0.96 -12.41 21.60
C SER A 24 1.85 -11.93 22.74
N TYR A 25 3.15 -12.07 22.56
CA TYR A 25 4.18 -11.74 23.55
C TYR A 25 5.08 -10.65 22.98
N GLU A 26 5.24 -9.53 23.69
CA GLU A 26 6.27 -8.54 23.34
C GLU A 26 7.64 -9.12 23.73
N ARG A 27 8.53 -9.19 22.75
CA ARG A 27 9.89 -9.71 22.88
C ARG A 27 10.86 -8.70 22.29
N GLU A 28 12.12 -8.84 22.67
CA GLU A 28 13.23 -8.04 22.14
C GLU A 28 14.27 -9.00 21.57
N ASP A 29 14.76 -8.70 20.37
CA ASP A 29 15.85 -9.48 19.78
C ASP A 29 17.22 -9.09 20.38
N TRP A 30 18.26 -9.82 20.01
CA TRP A 30 19.62 -9.55 20.51
C TRP A 30 20.20 -8.19 20.06
N LEU A 31 19.58 -7.53 19.07
CA LEU A 31 19.92 -6.19 18.59
C LEU A 31 19.11 -5.09 19.29
N GLY A 32 18.21 -5.45 20.22
CA GLY A 32 17.34 -4.51 20.91
C GLY A 32 16.05 -4.16 20.15
N ASN A 33 15.75 -4.83 19.03
CA ASN A 33 14.51 -4.57 18.30
C ASN A 33 13.33 -5.28 18.96
N LYS A 34 12.30 -4.51 19.29
CA LYS A 34 11.03 -5.05 19.79
C LYS A 34 10.22 -5.72 18.68
N TYR A 35 9.60 -6.84 19.01
CA TYR A 35 8.69 -7.58 18.14
C TYR A 35 7.59 -8.27 18.95
N LEU A 36 6.46 -8.53 18.32
CA LEU A 36 5.37 -9.32 18.87
C LEU A 36 5.48 -10.75 18.33
N GLU A 37 5.66 -11.71 19.22
CA GLU A 37 5.65 -13.15 18.92
C GLU A 37 4.26 -13.72 19.22
N HIS A 38 3.64 -14.33 18.22
CA HIS A 38 2.33 -14.94 18.33
C HIS A 38 2.45 -16.41 18.75
N SER A 39 1.40 -16.96 19.35
CA SER A 39 1.38 -18.34 19.84
C SER A 39 1.56 -19.41 18.76
N ASP A 40 1.35 -19.05 17.49
CA ASP A 40 1.63 -19.90 16.32
C ASP A 40 3.11 -19.88 15.88
N GLY A 41 3.95 -19.12 16.59
CA GLY A 41 5.37 -18.92 16.30
C GLY A 41 5.64 -17.85 15.23
N SER A 42 4.60 -17.23 14.66
CA SER A 42 4.78 -16.09 13.76
C SER A 42 5.25 -14.85 14.54
N ARG A 43 5.98 -13.97 13.88
CA ARG A 43 6.47 -12.72 14.47
C ARG A 43 5.92 -11.53 13.70
N SER A 44 5.71 -10.43 14.39
CA SER A 44 5.35 -9.16 13.78
C SER A 44 6.17 -8.04 14.38
N TYR A 45 6.53 -7.09 13.52
CA TYR A 45 7.45 -6.02 13.81
C TYR A 45 6.75 -4.71 13.54
N GLU A 46 6.62 -3.86 14.56
CA GLU A 46 6.22 -2.48 14.32
C GLU A 46 7.36 -1.75 13.60
N ARG A 47 6.98 -1.10 12.50
CA ARG A 47 7.85 -0.33 11.65
C ARG A 47 7.19 1.00 11.36
N GLU A 48 8.00 2.01 11.15
CA GLU A 48 7.54 3.29 10.64
C GLU A 48 8.01 3.39 9.21
N ASP A 49 7.08 3.69 8.31
CA ASP A 49 7.46 4.12 6.98
C ASP A 49 8.13 5.49 7.09
N TRP A 50 8.71 5.92 5.99
CA TRP A 50 9.45 7.16 5.99
C TRP A 50 8.57 8.41 6.09
N LEU A 51 7.25 8.29 5.87
CA LEU A 51 6.24 9.34 6.08
C LEU A 51 5.82 9.41 7.56
N GLY A 52 6.33 8.50 8.39
CA GLY A 52 5.95 8.36 9.80
C GLY A 52 4.68 7.53 10.01
N ASN A 53 4.15 6.87 8.97
CA ASN A 53 3.02 5.96 9.14
C ASN A 53 3.52 4.66 9.74
N LYS A 54 2.87 4.25 10.83
CA LYS A 54 3.15 2.96 11.47
C LYS A 54 2.52 1.82 10.67
N TYR A 55 3.26 0.73 10.51
CA TYR A 55 2.80 -0.50 9.92
C TYR A 55 3.41 -1.69 10.68
N LYS A 56 2.73 -2.84 10.66
CA LYS A 56 3.24 -4.09 11.22
C LYS A 56 3.74 -4.96 10.08
N GLU A 57 5.01 -5.34 10.10
CA GLU A 57 5.59 -6.29 9.17
C GLU A 57 5.58 -7.67 9.82
N HIS A 58 5.00 -8.67 9.16
CA HIS A 58 4.94 -10.02 9.67
C HIS A 58 6.17 -10.82 9.22
N SER A 59 6.50 -11.92 9.90
CA SER A 59 7.64 -12.79 9.57
C SER A 59 7.49 -13.49 8.22
N ASP A 60 6.26 -13.59 7.73
CA ASP A 60 5.97 -13.99 6.37
C ASP A 60 6.20 -12.82 5.38
N GLY A 61 6.61 -11.64 5.81
CA GLY A 61 6.81 -10.49 4.92
C GLY A 61 5.51 -9.87 4.39
N SER A 62 4.34 -10.31 4.86
CA SER A 62 3.10 -9.52 4.72
C SER A 62 3.20 -8.25 5.57
N ARG A 63 2.46 -7.22 5.19
CA ARG A 63 2.42 -5.94 5.89
C ARG A 63 0.99 -5.59 6.23
N SER A 64 0.75 -5.14 7.45
CA SER A 64 -0.53 -4.57 7.86
C SER A 64 -0.39 -3.11 8.23
N TYR A 65 -1.36 -2.32 7.78
CA TYR A 65 -1.40 -0.88 7.98
C TYR A 65 -2.63 -0.52 8.80
N GLU A 66 -2.44 0.23 9.89
CA GLU A 66 -3.55 0.85 10.59
C GLU A 66 -3.94 2.15 9.86
N ARG A 67 -5.18 2.21 9.40
CA ARG A 67 -5.76 3.34 8.69
C ARG A 67 -6.92 3.91 9.47
N GLU A 68 -7.16 5.21 9.32
CA GLU A 68 -8.34 5.90 9.84
C GLU A 68 -9.19 6.36 8.65
N ASP A 69 -10.48 6.03 8.66
CA ASP A 69 -11.42 6.57 7.68
C ASP A 69 -11.75 8.04 7.98
N TRP A 70 -12.50 8.70 7.08
CA TRP A 70 -12.86 10.11 7.25
C TRP A 70 -13.82 10.37 8.44
N LEU A 71 -14.48 9.33 8.97
CA LEU A 71 -15.30 9.35 10.17
C LEU A 71 -14.47 9.04 11.44
N GLY A 72 -13.16 8.78 11.29
CA GLY A 72 -12.25 8.43 12.38
C GLY A 72 -12.27 6.95 12.80
N ASN A 73 -12.91 6.06 12.04
CA ASN A 73 -12.88 4.63 12.34
C ASN A 73 -11.55 4.03 11.90
N LYS A 74 -10.90 3.30 12.82
CA LYS A 74 -9.66 2.57 12.55
C LYS A 74 -9.95 1.25 11.87
N TYR A 75 -9.23 0.94 10.80
CA TYR A 75 -9.25 -0.36 10.13
C TYR A 75 -7.84 -0.83 9.79
N GLU A 76 -7.64 -2.15 9.76
CA GLU A 76 -6.37 -2.77 9.39
C GLU A 76 -6.44 -3.23 7.93
N GLU A 77 -5.51 -2.75 7.11
CA GLU A 77 -5.36 -3.14 5.71
C GLU A 77 -4.17 -4.09 5.60
N HIS A 78 -4.37 -5.27 5.01
CA HIS A 78 -3.34 -6.31 4.87
C HIS A 78 -2.85 -6.41 3.42
N ASP A 79 -1.53 -6.36 3.22
CA ASP A 79 -0.83 -6.67 1.96
C ASP A 79 -0.11 -8.03 2.14
N ASP A 80 -0.61 -9.07 1.47
CA ASP A 80 0.00 -10.41 1.50
C ASP A 80 1.28 -10.50 0.62
N LYS A 81 2.19 -11.39 1.03
CA LYS A 81 3.50 -11.72 0.42
C LYS A 81 3.65 -11.41 -1.07
N GLY A 82 4.66 -10.61 -1.40
CA GLY A 82 5.31 -10.62 -2.72
C GLY A 82 4.67 -9.77 -3.82
N SER A 83 3.49 -9.19 -3.58
CA SER A 83 3.08 -8.00 -4.34
C SER A 83 3.74 -6.80 -3.66
N GLY A 84 4.60 -6.08 -4.36
CA GLY A 84 5.22 -4.85 -3.87
C GLY A 84 4.18 -3.73 -3.77
N GLY A 85 3.16 -3.92 -2.93
CA GLY A 85 1.98 -3.11 -2.68
C GLY A 85 1.11 -2.88 -3.91
N CYS A 86 -0.21 -2.85 -3.73
CA CYS A 86 -1.20 -2.49 -4.75
C CYS A 86 -1.08 -1.01 -5.20
N PHE A 87 0.08 -0.62 -5.70
CA PHE A 87 0.36 0.67 -6.30
C PHE A 87 0.07 0.60 -7.79
N VAL A 88 -0.42 1.71 -8.33
CA VAL A 88 -0.70 1.83 -9.77
C VAL A 88 0.52 1.40 -10.58
N THR A 89 1.73 1.79 -10.15
CA THR A 89 2.98 1.49 -10.83
C THR A 89 3.42 0.03 -10.69
N THR A 90 3.22 -0.61 -9.54
CA THR A 90 3.50 -2.04 -9.34
C THR A 90 2.55 -2.89 -10.18
N ALA A 91 1.26 -2.57 -10.15
CA ALA A 91 0.25 -3.27 -10.95
C ALA A 91 0.52 -3.16 -12.47
N CYS A 92 1.06 -2.03 -12.94
CA CYS A 92 1.45 -1.86 -14.35
C CYS A 92 2.59 -2.78 -14.77
N VAL A 93 3.63 -2.93 -13.93
CA VAL A 93 4.78 -3.77 -14.27
C VAL A 93 4.46 -5.25 -14.14
N GLU A 94 3.63 -5.62 -13.16
CA GLU A 94 3.08 -6.98 -13.04
C GLU A 94 2.29 -7.35 -14.29
N TYR A 95 1.40 -6.46 -14.75
CA TYR A 95 0.62 -6.69 -15.97
C TYR A 95 1.50 -6.82 -17.22
N ALA A 96 2.59 -6.04 -17.28
CA ALA A 96 3.54 -6.07 -18.38
C ALA A 96 4.56 -7.21 -18.32
N GLY A 97 4.53 -8.04 -17.26
CA GLY A 97 5.50 -9.12 -17.04
C GLY A 97 6.93 -8.61 -16.82
N LEU A 98 7.10 -7.38 -16.34
CA LEU A 98 8.38 -6.77 -16.04
C LEU A 98 8.82 -7.11 -14.61
N PRO A 99 10.13 -7.20 -14.35
CA PRO A 99 10.62 -7.44 -12.99
C PRO A 99 10.45 -6.19 -12.12
N ASP A 100 10.42 -6.39 -10.80
CA ASP A 100 10.23 -5.31 -9.81
C ASP A 100 11.38 -4.29 -9.81
N ASP A 101 12.59 -4.70 -10.22
CA ASP A 101 13.77 -3.87 -10.38
C ASP A 101 13.92 -3.27 -11.79
N CYS A 102 12.84 -3.30 -12.59
CA CYS A 102 12.85 -2.65 -13.90
C CYS A 102 13.13 -1.15 -13.79
N TRP A 103 13.77 -0.62 -14.84
CA TRP A 103 14.20 0.77 -14.92
C TRP A 103 13.08 1.77 -14.60
N GLU A 104 11.85 1.50 -15.06
CA GLU A 104 10.68 2.33 -14.80
C GLU A 104 10.39 2.48 -13.30
N LEU A 105 10.32 1.37 -12.56
CA LEU A 105 10.09 1.40 -11.12
C LEU A 105 11.28 1.96 -10.36
N THR A 106 12.51 1.66 -10.78
CA THR A 106 13.70 2.24 -10.15
C THR A 106 13.68 3.77 -10.23
N MET A 107 13.35 4.34 -11.39
CA MET A 107 13.26 5.81 -11.54
C MET A 107 12.15 6.40 -10.67
N LEU A 108 10.96 5.81 -10.69
CA LEU A 108 9.83 6.30 -9.87
C LEU A 108 10.10 6.18 -8.37
N ARG A 109 10.81 5.14 -7.93
CA ARG A 109 11.27 4.99 -6.54
C ARG A 109 12.28 6.07 -6.17
N ARG A 110 13.24 6.39 -7.03
CA ARG A 110 14.14 7.54 -6.82
C ARG A 110 13.39 8.87 -6.71
N LEU A 111 12.41 9.14 -7.59
CA LEU A 111 11.57 10.33 -7.49
C LEU A 111 10.87 10.42 -6.13
N ARG A 112 10.32 9.29 -5.65
CA ARG A 112 9.68 9.21 -4.35
C ARG A 112 10.68 9.48 -3.22
N ASP A 113 11.78 8.73 -3.20
CA ASP A 113 12.70 8.63 -2.06
C ASP A 113 13.63 9.84 -1.98
N ASP A 114 14.11 10.35 -3.12
CA ASP A 114 15.11 11.41 -3.18
C ASP A 114 14.49 12.82 -3.26
N TYR A 115 13.27 12.94 -3.82
CA TYR A 115 12.66 14.25 -4.09
C TYR A 115 11.34 14.49 -3.34
N LEU A 116 10.30 13.68 -3.60
CA LEU A 116 8.98 13.89 -2.98
C LEU A 116 9.04 13.80 -1.46
N LYS A 117 9.96 12.99 -0.92
CA LYS A 117 10.20 12.84 0.51
C LYS A 117 10.68 14.10 1.21
N GLY A 118 11.47 14.92 0.52
CA GLY A 118 11.96 16.19 1.04
C GLY A 118 10.91 17.31 1.02
N LEU A 119 9.80 17.13 0.30
CA LEU A 119 8.81 18.18 0.06
C LEU A 119 7.60 18.07 1.01
N PRO A 120 7.18 19.17 1.65
CA PRO A 120 5.99 19.16 2.52
C PRO A 120 4.73 18.67 1.79
N TRP A 121 4.50 19.16 0.56
CA TRP A 121 3.38 18.70 -0.26
C TRP A 121 3.58 17.29 -0.80
N GLY A 122 4.83 16.86 -1.00
CA GLY A 122 5.16 15.52 -1.49
C GLY A 122 4.78 14.45 -0.47
N LYS A 123 5.01 14.71 0.82
CA LYS A 123 4.55 13.83 1.91
C LYS A 123 3.03 13.67 1.94
N VAL A 124 2.29 14.78 1.81
CA VAL A 124 0.82 14.76 1.75
C VAL A 124 0.34 13.98 0.53
N PHE A 125 0.91 14.26 -0.64
CA PHE A 125 0.58 13.56 -1.89
C PHE A 125 0.81 12.05 -1.76
N LEU A 126 1.94 11.64 -1.18
CA LEU A 126 2.25 10.23 -1.02
C LEU A 126 1.33 9.56 0.00
N SER A 127 1.05 10.19 1.13
CA SER A 127 0.06 9.67 2.09
C SER A 127 -1.30 9.41 1.40
N GLU A 128 -1.79 10.36 0.61
CA GLU A 128 -3.01 10.19 -0.19
C GLU A 128 -2.87 9.07 -1.24
N TYR A 129 -1.71 8.98 -1.90
CA TYR A 129 -1.42 7.95 -2.89
C TYR A 129 -1.48 6.55 -2.29
N TYR A 130 -0.80 6.32 -1.17
CA TYR A 130 -0.79 5.03 -0.48
C TYR A 130 -2.19 4.65 0.00
N ALA A 131 -3.00 5.61 0.44
CA ALA A 131 -4.37 5.35 0.91
C ALA A 131 -5.37 5.05 -0.23
N THR A 132 -5.16 5.56 -1.44
CA THR A 132 -6.17 5.48 -2.52
C THR A 132 -5.75 4.65 -3.73
N ALA A 133 -4.46 4.37 -3.91
CA ALA A 133 -3.97 3.53 -5.00
C ALA A 133 -4.55 2.10 -5.02
N PRO A 134 -4.69 1.38 -3.89
CA PRO A 134 -5.25 0.02 -3.91
C PRO A 134 -6.68 -0.03 -4.46
N ALA A 135 -7.54 0.91 -4.04
CA ALA A 135 -8.91 1.00 -4.53
C ALA A 135 -8.98 1.32 -6.03
N ILE A 136 -8.08 2.19 -6.53
CA ILE A 136 -7.98 2.48 -7.97
C ILE A 136 -7.55 1.23 -8.74
N VAL A 137 -6.53 0.51 -8.26
CA VAL A 137 -6.05 -0.72 -8.91
C VAL A 137 -7.16 -1.79 -8.94
N ALA A 138 -7.89 -1.97 -7.83
CA ALA A 138 -9.02 -2.89 -7.78
C ALA A 138 -10.11 -2.51 -8.79
N ALA A 139 -10.41 -1.21 -8.92
CA ALA A 139 -11.38 -0.70 -9.88
C ALA A 139 -10.91 -0.82 -11.35
N ILE A 140 -9.60 -0.78 -11.61
CA ILE A 140 -9.05 -1.05 -12.95
C ILE A 140 -9.14 -2.55 -13.26
N ARG A 141 -8.73 -3.42 -12.32
CA ARG A 141 -8.73 -4.88 -12.52
C ARG A 141 -10.12 -5.47 -12.77
N SER A 142 -11.17 -4.81 -12.28
CA SER A 142 -12.55 -5.22 -12.53
C SER A 142 -13.07 -4.85 -13.92
N GLN A 143 -12.33 -4.05 -14.71
CA GLN A 143 -12.73 -3.66 -16.06
C GLN A 143 -12.35 -4.73 -17.09
N PRO A 144 -13.23 -5.01 -18.09
CA PRO A 144 -12.93 -5.95 -19.15
C PRO A 144 -11.77 -5.49 -20.05
N ASP A 145 -11.51 -4.18 -20.12
CA ASP A 145 -10.42 -3.57 -20.89
C ASP A 145 -9.23 -3.14 -20.02
N GLN A 146 -9.07 -3.73 -18.82
CA GLN A 146 -7.99 -3.44 -17.87
C GLN A 146 -6.60 -3.39 -18.51
N GLY A 147 -6.33 -4.26 -19.50
CA GLY A 147 -5.03 -4.30 -20.16
C GLY A 147 -4.68 -3.02 -20.91
N LYS A 148 -5.64 -2.44 -21.61
CA LYS A 148 -5.44 -1.15 -22.30
C LYS A 148 -5.18 -0.02 -21.31
N VAL A 149 -5.82 -0.09 -20.14
CA VAL A 149 -5.61 0.89 -19.06
C VAL A 149 -4.20 0.75 -18.50
N PHE A 150 -3.75 -0.47 -18.18
CA PHE A 150 -2.39 -0.73 -17.70
C PHE A 150 -1.32 -0.37 -18.72
N ASP A 151 -1.53 -0.66 -20.02
CA ASP A 151 -0.61 -0.24 -21.08
C ASP A 151 -0.47 1.28 -21.15
N ALA A 152 -1.60 2.00 -21.07
CA ALA A 152 -1.59 3.47 -21.08
C ALA A 152 -0.91 4.06 -19.84
N LEU A 153 -1.09 3.42 -18.68
CA LEU A 153 -0.44 3.81 -17.43
C LEU A 153 1.06 3.53 -17.46
N LEU A 154 1.49 2.38 -17.97
CA LEU A 154 2.90 2.04 -18.13
C LEU A 154 3.59 2.98 -19.11
N HIS A 155 2.94 3.33 -20.22
CA HIS A 155 3.47 4.33 -21.16
C HIS A 155 3.69 5.69 -20.47
N ARG A 156 2.77 6.11 -19.59
CA ARG A 156 2.92 7.34 -18.81
C ARG A 156 4.03 7.22 -17.76
N ALA A 157 4.13 6.08 -17.07
CA ALA A 157 5.20 5.80 -16.13
C ALA A 157 6.58 5.91 -16.80
N ARG A 158 6.72 5.38 -18.03
CA ARG A 158 7.93 5.52 -18.85
C ARG A 158 8.25 6.98 -19.20
N ALA A 159 7.25 7.78 -19.53
CA ALA A 159 7.45 9.20 -19.82
C ALA A 159 7.97 9.95 -18.58
N VAL A 160 7.43 9.65 -17.39
CA VAL A 160 7.93 10.21 -16.12
C VAL A 160 9.34 9.73 -15.81
N ALA A 161 9.64 8.44 -16.02
CA ALA A 161 10.97 7.88 -15.82
C ALA A 161 12.03 8.61 -16.66
N ARG A 162 11.72 8.96 -17.91
CA ARG A 162 12.60 9.78 -18.76
C ARG A 162 12.83 11.18 -18.20
N LEU A 163 11.77 11.86 -17.74
CA LEU A 163 11.92 13.17 -17.09
C LEU A 163 12.84 13.13 -15.87
N ILE A 164 12.80 12.04 -15.10
CA ILE A 164 13.68 11.84 -13.94
C ILE A 164 15.13 11.63 -14.40
N GLU A 165 15.33 10.81 -15.44
CA GLU A 165 16.64 10.56 -16.05
C GLU A 165 17.26 11.85 -16.62
N ASP A 166 16.45 12.71 -17.24
CA ASP A 166 16.84 14.02 -17.77
C ASP A 166 17.06 15.09 -16.67
N GLY A 167 16.89 14.73 -15.39
CA GLY A 167 17.07 15.64 -14.26
C GLY A 167 15.90 16.61 -14.03
N GLN A 168 14.80 16.48 -14.78
CA GLN A 168 13.58 17.29 -14.67
C GLN A 168 12.66 16.78 -13.54
N VAL A 169 13.23 16.59 -12.35
CA VAL A 169 12.58 15.90 -11.22
C VAL A 169 11.34 16.64 -10.70
N ALA A 170 11.34 17.99 -10.73
CA ALA A 170 10.19 18.80 -10.33
C ALA A 170 9.00 18.65 -11.28
N GLU A 171 9.27 18.58 -12.59
CA GLU A 171 8.27 18.37 -13.62
C GLU A 171 7.71 16.95 -13.56
N ALA A 172 8.58 15.95 -13.39
CA ALA A 172 8.18 14.56 -13.14
C ALA A 172 7.22 14.43 -11.95
N ALA A 173 7.53 15.10 -10.82
CA ALA A 173 6.70 15.14 -9.63
C ALA A 173 5.33 15.79 -9.89
N ALA A 174 5.28 16.90 -10.62
CA ALA A 174 4.03 17.56 -10.99
C ALA A 174 3.17 16.68 -11.91
N HIS A 175 3.80 16.01 -12.89
CA HIS A 175 3.13 15.06 -13.78
C HIS A 175 2.53 13.89 -13.01
N CYS A 176 3.28 13.26 -12.10
CA CYS A 176 2.77 12.19 -11.22
C CYS A 176 1.51 12.63 -10.47
N ARG A 177 1.54 13.82 -9.86
CA ARG A 177 0.41 14.35 -9.10
C ARG A 177 -0.83 14.56 -9.97
N ASP A 178 -0.67 15.16 -11.15
CA ASP A 178 -1.78 15.38 -12.08
C ASP A 178 -2.38 14.06 -12.60
N GLN A 179 -1.52 13.10 -12.95
CA GLN A 179 -1.98 11.77 -13.39
C GLN A 179 -2.77 11.08 -12.28
N PHE A 180 -2.27 11.13 -11.05
CA PHE A 180 -2.95 10.52 -9.92
C PHE A 180 -4.31 11.16 -9.65
N ALA A 181 -4.40 12.49 -9.67
CA ALA A 181 -5.67 13.20 -9.52
C ALA A 181 -6.69 12.83 -10.62
N LYS A 182 -6.22 12.59 -11.86
CA LYS A 182 -7.06 12.11 -12.96
C LYS A 182 -7.58 10.70 -12.70
N LEU A 183 -6.74 9.78 -12.22
CA LEU A 183 -7.15 8.43 -11.88
C LEU A 183 -8.14 8.42 -10.72
N LYS A 184 -7.86 9.16 -9.65
CA LYS A 184 -8.76 9.31 -8.52
C LYS A 184 -10.14 9.80 -8.97
N ARG A 185 -10.22 10.84 -9.80
CA ARG A 185 -11.51 11.31 -10.34
C ARG A 185 -12.22 10.26 -11.19
N ARG A 186 -11.48 9.51 -12.01
CA ARG A 186 -12.06 8.51 -12.92
C ARG A 186 -12.61 7.29 -12.20
N TYR A 187 -11.92 6.81 -11.17
CA TYR A 187 -12.23 5.53 -10.52
C TYR A 187 -12.90 5.67 -9.14
N LEU A 188 -12.66 6.78 -8.44
CA LEU A 188 -13.20 7.05 -7.10
C LEU A 188 -14.10 8.30 -7.04
N GLY A 189 -14.23 9.04 -8.14
CA GLY A 189 -15.18 10.15 -8.25
C GLY A 189 -16.61 9.63 -8.32
N SER A 190 -17.53 10.33 -7.64
CA SER A 190 -18.92 9.97 -7.35
C SER A 190 -19.87 9.80 -8.56
N ASP A 191 -19.37 9.49 -9.76
CA ASP A 191 -20.15 9.38 -11.02
C ASP A 191 -20.14 7.97 -11.64
N HIS A 192 -19.63 6.95 -10.94
CA HIS A 192 -19.62 5.55 -11.42
C HIS A 192 -20.55 4.59 -10.66
N ALA A 193 -21.58 5.12 -9.98
CA ALA A 193 -22.64 4.30 -9.39
C ALA A 193 -23.68 3.77 -10.41
N SER A 194 -23.59 4.08 -11.71
CA SER A 194 -24.63 3.73 -12.71
C SER A 194 -24.22 2.79 -13.85
N GLN A 195 -23.08 2.10 -13.77
CA GLN A 195 -22.75 1.06 -14.76
C GLN A 195 -22.32 -0.23 -14.08
N ARG A 196 -23.27 -0.89 -13.40
CA ARG A 196 -23.21 -2.34 -13.20
C ARG A 196 -23.73 -2.99 -14.50
N PRO A 197 -22.99 -3.87 -15.17
CA PRO A 197 -23.61 -4.76 -16.14
C PRO A 197 -24.54 -5.71 -15.39
N SER A 198 -25.83 -5.56 -15.67
CA SER A 198 -26.86 -6.54 -15.37
C SER A 198 -26.54 -7.86 -16.08
N GLY A 199 -26.49 -8.95 -15.33
CA GLY A 199 -26.66 -10.29 -15.87
C GLY A 199 -27.36 -11.17 -14.82
N PRO A 200 -27.92 -12.33 -15.19
CA PRO A 200 -28.20 -12.86 -16.53
C PRO A 200 -29.72 -13.01 -16.78
N GLU A 201 -30.20 -12.77 -18.01
CA GLU A 201 -31.46 -13.36 -18.45
C GLU A 201 -31.16 -14.78 -18.97
N ALA A 202 -31.43 -15.77 -18.12
CA ALA A 202 -31.58 -17.15 -18.53
C ALA A 202 -33.01 -17.34 -19.05
N VAL A 203 -33.12 -17.88 -20.27
CA VAL A 203 -34.38 -18.43 -20.84
C VAL A 203 -34.20 -19.93 -20.95
#